data_AF-A0A2R8B810-F1
#
_entry.id   AF-A0A2R8B810-F1
#
_cell.length_a   1.000
_cell.length_b   1.000
_cell.length_c   1.000
_cell.angle_alpha   90.00
_cell.angle_beta   90.00
_cell.angle_gamma   90.00
#
_symmetry.space_group_name_H-M   'P 1'
#
loop_
_entity.id
_entity.type
_entity.pdbx_description
1 polymer ?
#
loop_
_entity_poly.entity_id
_entity_poly.type
_entity_poly.pdbx_seq_one_letter_code
_entity_poly.pdbx_strand_id
1 'polypeptide(L)'
;MNTSCAAPSNPPSSAAKIDAVERALGPNAPVERRETSMAWVFLTADRAYKMKKPIRRRIFDFSTTDLRRHACSEELRLNRRLAPDVYLGLSQLKRALGGVLSLDGEGETVEWLVRMRRLPDARFLDRALANGAVTEADIIAIARRLTRFHQSLPPEVPSSNEYLSRFQSDLEETRSFLPKKSFADEASRFERLTALLASVLAMEPGLLLTRLTDRRVVEGHGDLRPEHVWLGPPVLIIDCLEAARGLRLLDPFEEYATLAMECATIDEDWVGKLLFREATKRMDDRPDARLSAFYTAHRATLRARQALAHLLDPTPRTPAKWRPLARRYLVEAERAAAILETTGAPRANRHDGAAGSPRRKAGPR
;
A
#
# COMPACT_ATOMS: atom_id res chain seq x y z
N MET A 1 -58.27 7.55 9.00
CA MET A 1 -56.98 7.74 9.70
C MET A 1 -55.89 7.77 8.65
N ASN A 2 -55.48 8.96 8.23
CA ASN A 2 -54.42 9.14 7.24
C ASN A 2 -53.06 8.96 7.93
N THR A 3 -52.41 7.82 7.69
CA THR A 3 -50.98 7.67 7.91
C THR A 3 -50.25 8.58 6.93
N SER A 4 -49.91 9.78 7.41
CA SER A 4 -48.99 10.69 6.75
C SER A 4 -47.66 9.96 6.56
N CYS A 5 -47.36 9.61 5.30
CA CYS A 5 -46.05 9.16 4.89
C CYS A 5 -45.12 10.37 4.98
N ALA A 6 -44.43 10.52 6.11
CA ALA A 6 -43.44 11.57 6.28
C ALA A 6 -42.39 11.44 5.17
N ALA A 7 -42.18 12.52 4.42
CA ALA A 7 -41.15 12.60 3.40
C ALA A 7 -39.80 12.10 3.97
N PRO A 8 -38.97 11.39 3.19
CA PRO A 8 -37.67 10.95 3.68
C PRO A 8 -36.86 12.19 4.08
N SER A 9 -36.69 12.36 5.40
CA SER A 9 -35.82 13.40 5.96
C SER A 9 -34.46 13.30 5.28
N ASN A 10 -33.89 14.44 4.86
CA ASN A 10 -32.58 14.51 4.23
C ASN A 10 -31.56 13.66 5.02
N PRO A 11 -30.66 12.94 4.33
CA PRO A 11 -29.64 12.14 5.00
C PRO A 11 -28.84 13.03 5.96
N PRO A 12 -28.43 12.53 7.13
CA PRO A 12 -27.68 13.34 8.10
C PRO A 12 -26.35 13.79 7.48
N SER A 13 -25.97 15.03 7.74
CA SER A 13 -24.68 15.57 7.31
C SER A 13 -23.51 14.80 7.94
N SER A 14 -22.34 14.84 7.32
CA SER A 14 -21.13 14.23 7.90
C SER A 14 -20.83 14.77 9.31
N ALA A 15 -21.05 16.07 9.55
CA ALA A 15 -20.88 16.67 10.87
C ALA A 15 -21.84 16.05 11.91
N ALA A 16 -23.14 15.95 11.58
CA ALA A 16 -24.11 15.32 12.47
C ALA A 16 -23.79 13.85 12.77
N LYS A 17 -23.26 13.12 11.78
CA LYS A 17 -22.81 11.73 11.96
C LYS A 17 -21.60 11.64 12.88
N ILE A 18 -20.60 12.51 12.69
CA ILE A 18 -19.40 12.59 13.53
C ILE A 18 -19.79 12.86 14.99
N ASP A 19 -20.60 13.90 15.23
CA ASP A 19 -21.03 14.29 16.57
C ASP A 19 -21.81 13.17 17.27
N ALA A 20 -22.66 12.45 16.53
CA ALA A 20 -23.41 11.32 17.05
C ALA A 20 -22.50 10.14 17.44
N VAL A 21 -21.49 9.84 16.63
CA VAL A 21 -20.52 8.78 16.93
C VAL A 21 -19.67 9.16 18.15
N GLU A 22 -19.14 10.39 18.22
CA GLU A 22 -18.35 10.85 19.36
C GLU A 22 -19.16 10.80 20.66
N ARG A 23 -20.42 11.25 20.64
CA ARG A 23 -21.32 11.18 21.79
C ARG A 23 -21.62 9.75 22.21
N ALA A 24 -21.84 8.85 21.26
CA ALA A 24 -22.14 7.45 21.55
C ALA A 24 -20.94 6.70 22.14
N LEU A 25 -19.72 7.03 21.71
CA LEU A 25 -18.48 6.37 22.13
C LEU A 25 -17.86 6.97 23.39
N GLY A 26 -18.16 8.24 23.70
CA GLY A 26 -17.58 8.98 24.81
C GLY A 26 -18.57 9.46 25.87
N PRO A 27 -19.53 8.64 26.37
CA PRO A 27 -20.46 9.11 27.40
C PRO A 27 -19.75 9.51 28.69
N ASN A 28 -18.59 8.91 28.98
CA ASN A 28 -17.84 9.09 30.23
C ASN A 28 -16.35 9.43 30.02
N ALA A 29 -15.88 9.58 28.78
CA ALA A 29 -14.48 9.83 28.45
C ALA A 29 -14.33 10.50 27.08
N PRO A 30 -13.29 11.33 26.87
CA PRO A 30 -13.05 11.97 25.58
C PRO A 30 -12.72 10.95 24.50
N VAL A 31 -13.29 11.14 23.32
CA VAL A 31 -12.97 10.37 22.10
C VAL A 31 -11.94 11.15 21.31
N GLU A 32 -10.78 10.53 21.06
CA GLU A 32 -9.78 11.12 20.17
C GLU A 32 -10.18 10.85 18.72
N ARG A 33 -10.44 11.91 17.94
CA ARG A 33 -10.72 11.79 16.51
C ARG A 33 -9.46 12.05 15.69
N ARG A 34 -9.10 11.07 14.87
CA ARG A 34 -8.10 11.19 13.81
C ARG A 34 -8.76 11.27 12.46
N GLU A 35 -8.21 12.09 11.58
CA GLU A 35 -8.73 12.28 10.23
C GLU A 35 -7.67 11.91 9.20
N THR A 36 -8.07 11.06 8.25
CA THR A 36 -7.28 10.69 7.08
C THR A 36 -7.89 11.29 5.82
N SER A 37 -7.26 11.08 4.67
CA SER A 37 -7.83 11.48 3.37
C SER A 37 -9.14 10.76 3.03
N MET A 38 -9.41 9.59 3.63
CA MET A 38 -10.51 8.69 3.26
C MET A 38 -11.47 8.37 4.40
N ALA A 39 -11.10 8.61 5.65
CA ALA A 39 -11.90 8.22 6.80
C ALA A 39 -11.71 9.16 8.00
N TRP A 40 -12.65 9.06 8.94
CA TRP A 40 -12.47 9.49 10.32
C TRP A 40 -12.29 8.25 11.19
N VAL A 41 -11.35 8.31 12.14
CA VAL A 41 -11.08 7.24 13.10
C VAL A 41 -11.33 7.80 14.50
N PHE A 42 -12.22 7.15 15.24
CA PHE A 42 -12.60 7.51 16.59
C PHE A 42 -11.95 6.54 17.56
N LEU A 43 -11.12 7.04 18.47
CA LEU A 43 -10.36 6.25 19.41
C LEU A 43 -10.90 6.46 20.83
N THR A 44 -11.31 5.35 21.44
CA THR A 44 -11.69 5.25 22.86
C THR A 44 -10.52 4.67 23.66
N ALA A 45 -10.72 4.31 24.92
CA ALA A 45 -9.67 3.68 25.73
C ALA A 45 -9.16 2.36 25.11
N ASP A 46 -10.05 1.49 24.64
CA ASP A 46 -9.72 0.12 24.21
C ASP A 46 -10.26 -0.25 22.81
N ARG A 47 -11.00 0.65 22.16
CA ARG A 47 -11.58 0.47 20.82
C ARG A 47 -11.26 1.61 19.87
N ALA A 48 -11.23 1.27 18.58
CA ALA A 48 -11.13 2.21 17.47
C ALA A 48 -12.28 1.97 16.49
N TYR A 49 -12.89 3.04 15.96
CA TYR A 49 -13.98 2.96 14.99
C TYR A 49 -13.61 3.77 13.75
N LYS A 50 -13.66 3.17 12.56
CA LYS A 50 -13.32 3.85 11.30
C LYS A 50 -14.57 4.05 10.47
N MET A 51 -14.89 5.31 10.17
CA MET A 51 -16.01 5.75 9.35
C MET A 51 -15.48 6.33 8.03
N LYS A 52 -15.86 5.78 6.89
CA LYS A 52 -15.40 6.26 5.58
C LYS A 52 -16.07 7.58 5.21
N LYS A 53 -15.32 8.46 4.55
CA LYS A 53 -15.82 9.74 4.03
C LYS A 53 -16.69 9.52 2.79
N PRO A 54 -17.74 10.33 2.56
CA PRO A 54 -18.57 10.25 1.37
C PRO A 54 -17.85 10.89 0.16
N ILE A 55 -16.79 10.25 -0.33
CA ILE A 55 -15.94 10.79 -1.40
C ILE A 55 -15.87 9.84 -2.59
N ARG A 56 -15.70 10.39 -3.78
CA ARG A 56 -15.45 9.64 -5.01
C ARG A 56 -14.13 10.10 -5.62
N ARG A 57 -13.22 9.16 -5.89
CA ARG A 57 -11.94 9.38 -6.57
C ARG A 57 -11.78 8.35 -7.69
N ARG A 58 -10.75 8.50 -8.52
CA ARG A 58 -10.51 7.63 -9.69
C ARG A 58 -10.47 6.14 -9.32
N ILE A 59 -9.86 5.81 -8.18
CA ILE A 59 -9.59 4.42 -7.76
C ILE A 59 -10.57 3.89 -6.70
N PHE A 60 -11.48 4.71 -6.16
CA PHE A 60 -12.49 4.27 -5.19
C PHE A 60 -13.70 5.19 -5.17
N ASP A 61 -14.86 4.61 -4.92
CA ASP A 61 -16.12 5.32 -4.75
C ASP A 61 -16.76 4.96 -3.42
N PHE A 62 -16.84 5.93 -2.52
CA PHE A 62 -17.49 5.86 -1.22
C PHE A 62 -18.68 6.82 -1.14
N SER A 63 -19.22 7.26 -2.29
CA SER A 63 -20.27 8.29 -2.35
C SER A 63 -21.58 7.88 -1.67
N THR A 64 -21.96 6.61 -1.76
CA THR A 64 -23.21 6.09 -1.16
C THR A 64 -22.94 5.28 0.10
N THR A 65 -23.96 5.17 0.96
CA THR A 65 -23.89 4.35 2.19
C THR A 65 -23.65 2.87 1.87
N ASP A 66 -24.25 2.34 0.79
CA ASP A 66 -24.03 0.95 0.37
C ASP A 66 -22.60 0.70 -0.12
N LEU A 67 -22.01 1.64 -0.86
CA LEU A 67 -20.60 1.55 -1.25
C LEU A 67 -19.68 1.58 -0.02
N ARG A 68 -19.99 2.41 0.98
CA ARG A 68 -19.25 2.42 2.25
C ARG A 68 -19.45 1.14 3.06
N ARG A 69 -20.65 0.53 3.05
CA ARG A 69 -20.90 -0.79 3.65
C ARG A 69 -20.03 -1.87 3.01
N HIS A 70 -19.98 -1.90 1.68
CA HIS A 70 -19.17 -2.85 0.94
C HIS A 70 -17.68 -2.66 1.28
N ALA A 71 -17.19 -1.43 1.23
CA ALA A 71 -15.81 -1.12 1.55
C ALA A 71 -15.44 -1.44 3.02
N CYS A 72 -16.34 -1.23 3.98
CA CYS A 72 -16.12 -1.63 5.37
C CYS A 72 -16.07 -3.16 5.52
N SER A 73 -16.93 -3.88 4.79
CA SER A 73 -16.92 -5.35 4.77
C SER A 73 -15.62 -5.90 4.16
N GLU A 74 -15.15 -5.30 3.06
CA GLU A 74 -13.88 -5.69 2.44
C GLU A 74 -12.67 -5.38 3.33
N GLU A 75 -12.65 -4.22 3.99
CA GLU A 75 -11.62 -3.89 4.97
C GLU A 75 -11.58 -4.93 6.11
N LEU A 76 -12.75 -5.32 6.63
CA LEU A 76 -12.87 -6.37 7.66
C LEU A 76 -12.35 -7.72 7.15
N ARG A 77 -12.77 -8.14 5.95
CA ARG A 77 -12.35 -9.41 5.32
C ARG A 77 -10.84 -9.47 5.12
N LEU A 78 -10.27 -8.43 4.52
CA LEU A 78 -8.86 -8.38 4.14
C LEU A 78 -7.95 -8.35 5.37
N ASN A 79 -8.29 -7.52 6.36
CA ASN A 79 -7.41 -7.32 7.51
C ASN A 79 -7.48 -8.43 8.55
N ARG A 80 -8.59 -9.16 8.66
CA ARG A 80 -8.67 -10.34 9.54
C ARG A 80 -7.66 -11.44 9.21
N ARG A 81 -7.14 -11.48 7.98
CA ARG A 81 -6.07 -12.42 7.58
C ARG A 81 -4.77 -12.18 8.37
N LEU A 82 -4.48 -10.91 8.67
CA LEU A 82 -3.25 -10.49 9.33
C LEU A 82 -3.44 -10.04 10.78
N ALA A 83 -4.66 -9.63 11.16
CA ALA A 83 -5.00 -9.13 12.49
C ALA A 83 -6.44 -9.48 12.92
N PRO A 84 -6.79 -10.77 13.09
CA PRO A 84 -8.15 -11.21 13.38
C PRO A 84 -8.72 -10.61 14.69
N ASP A 85 -7.89 -10.53 15.74
CA ASP A 85 -8.29 -10.00 17.05
C ASP A 85 -8.24 -8.46 17.12
N VAL A 86 -7.90 -7.80 16.01
CA VAL A 86 -8.00 -6.34 15.89
C VAL A 86 -9.30 -5.95 15.24
N TYR A 87 -9.72 -6.66 14.18
CA TYR A 87 -10.90 -6.29 13.41
C TYR A 87 -12.16 -7.03 13.92
N LEU A 88 -12.86 -6.41 14.86
CA LEU A 88 -13.89 -7.04 15.68
C LEU A 88 -15.24 -7.16 14.96
N GLY A 89 -15.53 -6.30 13.99
CA GLY A 89 -16.76 -6.38 13.22
C GLY A 89 -17.16 -5.03 12.60
N LEU A 90 -18.42 -4.94 12.18
CA LEU A 90 -19.03 -3.70 11.73
C LEU A 90 -19.96 -3.16 12.83
N SER A 91 -20.00 -1.84 12.96
CA SER A 91 -21.02 -1.10 13.70
C SER A 91 -21.83 -0.23 12.74
N GLN A 92 -23.06 0.08 13.12
CA GLN A 92 -24.03 0.81 12.31
C GLN A 92 -24.42 2.08 13.04
N LEU A 93 -24.26 3.24 12.41
CA LEU A 93 -24.94 4.44 12.87
C LEU A 93 -26.37 4.39 12.33
N LYS A 94 -27.35 4.42 13.23
CA LYS A 94 -28.77 4.31 12.89
C LYS A 94 -29.54 5.56 13.27
N ARG A 95 -30.61 5.81 12.52
CA ARG A 95 -31.57 6.91 12.71
C ARG A 95 -32.93 6.33 13.09
N ALA A 96 -33.39 6.64 14.30
CA ALA A 96 -34.73 6.28 14.75
C ALA A 96 -35.82 7.13 14.04
N LEU A 97 -37.10 6.73 14.16
CA LEU A 97 -38.24 7.46 13.60
C LEU A 97 -38.31 8.94 14.04
N GLY A 98 -37.79 9.28 15.22
CA GLY A 98 -37.68 10.65 15.73
C GLY A 98 -36.43 11.43 15.26
N GLY A 99 -35.64 10.89 14.33
CA GLY A 99 -34.42 11.53 13.81
C GLY A 99 -33.18 11.39 14.71
N VAL A 100 -33.31 10.82 15.90
CA VAL A 100 -32.20 10.60 16.84
C VAL A 100 -31.22 9.59 16.24
N LEU A 101 -29.93 9.96 16.25
CA LEU A 101 -28.84 9.10 15.82
C LEU A 101 -28.28 8.30 17.00
N SER A 102 -28.08 6.99 16.81
CA SER A 102 -27.49 6.09 17.80
C SER A 102 -26.58 5.07 17.13
N LEU A 103 -25.49 4.70 17.81
CA LEU A 103 -24.59 3.65 17.34
C LEU A 103 -25.13 2.29 17.79
N ASP A 104 -25.29 1.37 16.84
CA ASP A 104 -25.81 0.01 17.03
C ASP A 104 -27.21 -0.06 17.68
N GLY A 105 -27.98 1.04 17.64
CA GLY A 105 -29.33 1.13 18.21
C GLY A 105 -30.44 0.67 17.27
N GLU A 106 -31.60 1.34 17.35
CA GLU A 106 -32.79 1.04 16.53
C GLU A 106 -32.95 2.00 15.35
N GLY A 107 -33.64 1.54 14.30
CA GLY A 107 -33.98 2.34 13.12
C GLY A 107 -33.13 2.09 11.87
N GLU A 108 -33.18 3.04 10.94
CA GLU A 108 -32.55 2.93 9.61
C GLU A 108 -31.04 3.13 9.70
N THR A 109 -30.24 2.28 9.05
CA THR A 109 -28.79 2.47 8.99
C THR A 109 -28.42 3.62 8.05
N VAL A 110 -27.81 4.65 8.60
CA VAL A 110 -27.37 5.85 7.85
C VAL A 110 -25.86 5.88 7.61
N GLU A 111 -25.08 5.06 8.33
CA GLU A 111 -23.64 4.90 8.13
C GLU A 111 -23.10 3.59 8.67
N TRP A 112 -21.97 3.12 8.12
CA TRP A 112 -21.24 1.94 8.58
C TRP A 112 -19.86 2.32 9.11
N LEU A 113 -19.44 1.64 10.17
CA LEU A 113 -18.13 1.79 10.79
C LEU A 113 -17.44 0.44 10.94
N VAL A 114 -16.13 0.39 10.71
CA VAL A 114 -15.31 -0.77 11.09
C VAL A 114 -14.95 -0.63 12.57
N ARG A 115 -15.36 -1.59 13.40
CA ARG A 115 -15.05 -1.65 14.83
C ARG A 115 -13.81 -2.49 15.07
N MET A 116 -12.84 -1.90 15.76
CA MET A 116 -11.52 -2.47 15.98
C MET A 116 -11.11 -2.39 17.46
N ARG A 117 -10.21 -3.28 17.87
CA ARG A 117 -9.44 -3.13 19.12
C ARG A 117 -8.41 -2.01 18.93
N ARG A 118 -8.31 -1.08 19.89
CA ARG A 118 -7.26 -0.05 19.85
C ARG A 118 -5.91 -0.70 20.12
N LEU A 119 -4.94 -0.42 19.25
CA LEU A 119 -3.55 -0.84 19.43
C LEU A 119 -2.76 0.31 20.07
N PRO A 120 -1.89 0.05 21.07
CA PRO A 120 -1.02 1.08 21.63
C PRO A 120 -0.07 1.65 20.59
N ASP A 121 -0.09 2.98 20.42
CA ASP A 121 0.62 3.68 19.35
C ASP A 121 2.14 3.48 19.38
N ALA A 122 2.74 3.42 20.57
CA ALA A 122 4.20 3.32 20.74
C ALA A 122 4.83 2.06 20.13
N ARG A 123 4.00 1.05 19.78
CA ARG A 123 4.43 -0.24 19.26
C ARG A 123 4.27 -0.35 17.74
N PHE A 124 3.72 0.64 17.06
CA PHE A 124 3.79 0.66 15.59
C PHE A 124 5.23 0.85 15.11
N LEU A 125 5.60 0.20 14.01
CA LEU A 125 6.98 0.15 13.53
C LEU A 125 7.52 1.54 13.19
N ASP A 126 6.70 2.44 12.63
CA ASP A 126 7.08 3.85 12.40
C ASP A 126 7.51 4.56 13.70
N ARG A 127 6.75 4.36 14.79
CA ARG A 127 7.03 4.95 16.10
C ARG A 127 8.18 4.28 16.81
N ALA A 128 8.28 2.97 16.72
CA ALA A 128 9.36 2.22 17.32
C ALA A 128 10.71 2.57 16.65
N LEU A 129 10.73 2.71 15.31
CA LEU A 129 11.92 3.15 14.57
C LEU A 129 12.32 4.57 14.98
N ALA A 130 11.37 5.51 14.97
CA ALA A 130 11.64 6.89 15.38
C ALA A 130 12.18 7.03 16.82
N ASN A 131 11.91 6.05 17.69
CA ASN A 131 12.39 6.02 19.07
C ASN A 131 13.63 5.11 19.28
N GLY A 132 14.21 4.55 18.22
CA GLY A 132 15.34 3.62 18.31
C GLY A 132 15.04 2.34 19.09
N ALA A 133 13.77 1.93 19.15
CA ALA A 133 13.29 0.82 19.98
C ALA A 133 13.15 -0.51 19.22
N VAL A 134 13.46 -0.55 17.93
CA VAL A 134 13.33 -1.74 17.09
C VAL A 134 14.59 -2.59 17.16
N THR A 135 14.40 -3.90 17.35
CA THR A 135 15.47 -4.88 17.39
C THR A 135 15.49 -5.75 16.12
N GLU A 136 16.59 -6.46 15.87
CA GLU A 136 16.62 -7.47 14.81
C GLU A 136 15.55 -8.56 15.01
N ALA A 137 15.26 -8.92 16.27
CA ALA A 137 14.25 -9.92 16.60
C ALA A 137 12.85 -9.47 16.16
N ASP A 138 12.55 -8.17 16.24
CA ASP A 138 11.29 -7.59 15.75
C ASP A 138 11.19 -7.74 14.23
N ILE A 139 12.25 -7.40 13.49
CA ILE A 139 12.27 -7.52 12.03
C ILE A 139 12.18 -8.99 11.57
N ILE A 140 12.86 -9.90 12.28
CA ILE A 140 12.73 -11.35 12.06
C ILE A 140 11.29 -11.82 12.30
N ALA A 141 10.62 -11.28 13.33
CA ALA A 141 9.21 -11.60 13.61
C ALA A 141 8.26 -11.07 12.52
N ILE A 142 8.52 -9.87 11.98
CA ILE A 142 7.79 -9.30 10.84
C ILE A 142 7.97 -10.18 9.60
N ALA A 143 9.21 -10.49 9.22
CA ALA A 143 9.50 -11.35 8.07
C ALA A 143 8.81 -12.71 8.20
N ARG A 144 8.87 -13.32 9.40
CA ARG A 144 8.16 -14.57 9.69
C ARG A 144 6.64 -14.44 9.54
N ARG A 145 6.04 -13.34 9.97
CA ARG A 145 4.59 -13.10 9.84
C ARG A 145 4.18 -12.93 8.38
N LEU A 146 4.91 -12.11 7.63
CA LEU A 146 4.68 -11.84 6.21
C LEU A 146 4.87 -13.10 5.37
N THR A 147 5.99 -13.81 5.53
CA THR A 147 6.26 -15.03 4.74
C THR A 147 5.18 -16.09 4.96
N ARG A 148 4.77 -16.33 6.22
CA ARG A 148 3.65 -17.26 6.50
C ARG A 148 2.35 -16.81 5.84
N PHE A 149 2.07 -15.51 5.84
CA PHE A 149 0.89 -14.96 5.18
C PHE A 149 0.96 -15.19 3.67
N HIS A 150 2.04 -14.78 3.01
CA HIS A 150 2.22 -14.96 1.57
C HIS A 150 2.15 -16.43 1.14
N GLN A 151 2.80 -17.33 1.87
CA GLN A 151 2.78 -18.78 1.60
C GLN A 151 1.40 -19.43 1.84
N SER A 152 0.53 -18.81 2.65
CA SER A 152 -0.82 -19.32 2.89
C SER A 152 -1.83 -18.91 1.81
N LEU A 153 -1.48 -17.94 0.96
CA LEU A 153 -2.38 -17.44 -0.07
C LEU A 153 -2.32 -18.31 -1.32
N PRO A 154 -3.47 -18.55 -1.98
CA PRO A 154 -3.46 -19.19 -3.28
C PRO A 154 -2.76 -18.28 -4.31
N PRO A 155 -2.03 -18.86 -5.27
CA PRO A 155 -1.52 -18.09 -6.41
C PRO A 155 -2.65 -17.50 -7.25
N GLU A 156 -2.49 -16.23 -7.62
CA GLU A 156 -3.34 -15.49 -8.53
C GLU A 156 -2.66 -15.42 -9.90
N VAL A 157 -3.40 -15.66 -10.98
CA VAL A 157 -2.86 -15.72 -12.34
C VAL A 157 -3.64 -14.76 -13.25
N PRO A 158 -3.51 -13.43 -13.04
CA PRO A 158 -4.04 -12.47 -14.00
C PRO A 158 -3.37 -12.67 -15.36
N SER A 159 -4.01 -12.16 -16.42
CA SER A 159 -3.36 -12.16 -17.74
C SER A 159 -2.06 -11.36 -17.71
N SER A 160 -1.08 -11.73 -18.54
CA SER A 160 0.19 -10.98 -18.65
C SER A 160 -0.05 -9.49 -18.93
N ASN A 161 -1.04 -9.18 -19.77
CA ASN A 161 -1.44 -7.81 -20.07
C ASN A 161 -1.98 -7.10 -18.82
N GLU A 162 -2.92 -7.71 -18.09
CA GLU A 162 -3.48 -7.12 -16.86
C GLU A 162 -2.38 -6.81 -15.83
N TYR A 163 -1.43 -7.74 -15.63
CA TYR A 163 -0.36 -7.57 -14.67
C TYR A 163 0.62 -6.43 -15.04
N LEU A 164 1.04 -6.37 -16.31
CA LEU A 164 1.95 -5.31 -16.78
C LEU A 164 1.26 -3.96 -16.90
N SER A 165 -0.01 -3.93 -17.33
CA SER A 165 -0.78 -2.69 -17.51
C SER A 165 -1.00 -1.93 -16.20
N ARG A 166 -0.96 -2.60 -15.03
CA ARG A 166 -0.93 -1.91 -13.73
C ARG A 166 0.25 -0.95 -13.63
N PHE A 167 1.45 -1.44 -13.89
CA PHE A 167 2.66 -0.61 -13.81
C PHE A 167 2.66 0.47 -14.89
N GLN A 168 2.25 0.13 -16.12
CA GLN A 168 2.15 1.11 -17.21
C GLN A 168 1.17 2.25 -16.86
N SER A 169 -0.01 1.91 -16.32
CA SER A 169 -1.03 2.87 -15.92
C SER A 169 -0.54 3.81 -14.81
N ASP A 170 0.22 3.29 -13.83
CA ASP A 170 0.81 4.11 -12.77
C ASP A 170 1.87 5.08 -13.32
N LEU A 171 2.68 4.66 -14.29
CA LEU A 171 3.67 5.52 -14.96
C LEU A 171 3.00 6.59 -15.82
N GLU A 172 1.99 6.24 -16.60
CA GLU A 172 1.19 7.18 -17.40
C GLU A 172 0.47 8.20 -16.53
N GLU A 173 -0.16 7.73 -15.44
CA GLU A 173 -0.75 8.62 -14.45
C GLU A 173 0.32 9.55 -13.89
N THR A 174 1.51 9.06 -13.55
CA THR A 174 2.60 9.91 -13.06
C THR A 174 2.99 11.01 -14.04
N ARG A 175 3.14 10.67 -15.33
CA ARG A 175 3.45 11.65 -16.37
C ARG A 175 2.37 12.71 -16.53
N SER A 176 1.09 12.36 -16.34
CA SER A 176 -0.02 13.32 -16.42
C SER A 176 0.03 14.43 -15.35
N PHE A 177 0.82 14.27 -14.29
CA PHE A 177 1.00 15.30 -13.25
C PHE A 177 2.15 16.27 -13.54
N LEU A 178 3.06 15.96 -14.48
CA LEU A 178 4.25 16.78 -14.75
C LEU A 178 3.95 18.24 -15.11
N PRO A 179 2.89 18.57 -15.87
CA PRO A 179 2.57 19.97 -16.18
C PRO A 179 2.10 20.79 -14.97
N LYS A 180 1.82 20.16 -13.82
CA LYS A 180 1.27 20.85 -12.65
C LYS A 180 2.37 21.59 -11.90
N LYS A 181 2.07 22.81 -11.43
CA LYS A 181 3.01 23.68 -10.70
C LYS A 181 3.69 23.01 -9.49
N SER A 182 3.00 22.09 -8.80
CA SER A 182 3.62 21.39 -7.66
C SER A 182 4.75 20.44 -8.05
N PHE A 183 4.80 19.99 -9.32
CA PHE A 183 5.78 19.05 -9.85
C PHE A 183 6.94 19.71 -10.59
N ALA A 184 6.83 21.01 -10.94
CA ALA A 184 7.79 21.71 -11.79
C ALA A 184 9.25 21.52 -11.37
N ASP A 185 9.55 21.66 -10.07
CA ASP A 185 10.91 21.55 -9.52
C ASP A 185 11.53 20.14 -9.70
N GLU A 186 10.68 19.10 -9.77
CA GLU A 186 11.11 17.71 -9.80
C GLU A 186 10.78 17.02 -11.13
N ALA A 187 10.23 17.75 -12.12
CA ALA A 187 9.68 17.20 -13.35
C ALA A 187 10.71 16.35 -14.12
N SER A 188 11.94 16.85 -14.26
CA SER A 188 13.01 16.11 -14.96
C SER A 188 13.37 14.79 -14.29
N ARG A 189 13.26 14.69 -12.96
CA ARG A 189 13.52 13.44 -12.21
C ARG A 189 12.42 12.42 -12.49
N PHE A 190 11.16 12.84 -12.44
CA PHE A 190 10.03 11.98 -12.81
C PHE A 190 10.06 11.55 -14.27
N GLU A 191 10.41 12.43 -15.20
CA GLU A 191 10.55 12.10 -16.62
C GLU A 191 11.58 10.99 -16.82
N ARG A 192 12.79 11.15 -16.26
CA ARG A 192 13.84 10.13 -16.32
C ARG A 192 13.40 8.80 -15.70
N LEU A 193 12.88 8.83 -14.47
CA LEU A 193 12.45 7.63 -13.76
C LEU A 193 11.32 6.90 -14.49
N THR A 194 10.30 7.62 -14.95
CA THR A 194 9.18 7.00 -15.66
C THR A 194 9.63 6.46 -17.01
N ALA A 195 10.51 7.14 -17.75
CA ALA A 195 11.06 6.66 -19.01
C ALA A 195 11.86 5.35 -18.81
N LEU A 196 12.73 5.29 -17.80
CA LEU A 196 13.49 4.08 -17.47
C LEU A 196 12.58 2.91 -17.07
N LEU A 197 11.60 3.16 -16.18
CA LEU A 197 10.68 2.09 -15.76
C LEU A 197 9.83 1.58 -16.94
N ALA A 198 9.40 2.48 -17.83
CA ALA A 198 8.67 2.09 -19.04
C ALA A 198 9.54 1.32 -20.02
N SER A 199 10.82 1.65 -20.15
CA SER A 199 11.75 0.90 -21.02
C SER A 199 11.98 -0.52 -20.49
N VAL A 200 12.12 -0.71 -19.17
CA VAL A 200 12.21 -2.05 -18.56
C VAL A 200 10.95 -2.87 -18.85
N LEU A 201 9.76 -2.28 -18.70
CA LEU A 201 8.49 -2.96 -19.01
C LEU A 201 8.38 -3.37 -20.49
N ALA A 202 8.92 -2.55 -21.41
CA ALA A 202 8.85 -2.81 -22.85
C ALA A 202 9.94 -3.79 -23.33
N MET A 203 11.16 -3.67 -22.83
CA MET A 203 12.33 -4.40 -23.32
C MET A 203 12.60 -5.69 -22.54
N GLU A 204 12.23 -5.74 -21.26
CA GLU A 204 12.50 -6.85 -20.35
C GLU A 204 11.23 -7.33 -19.60
N PRO A 205 10.07 -7.52 -20.27
CA PRO A 205 8.84 -7.92 -19.58
C PRO A 205 8.98 -9.26 -18.82
N GLY A 206 9.90 -10.13 -19.28
CA GLY A 206 10.24 -11.40 -18.62
C GLY A 206 10.70 -11.24 -17.17
N LEU A 207 11.30 -10.10 -16.81
CA LEU A 207 11.72 -9.80 -15.43
C LEU A 207 10.54 -9.87 -14.46
N LEU A 208 9.37 -9.38 -14.88
CA LEU A 208 8.12 -9.43 -14.10
C LEU A 208 7.28 -10.67 -14.42
N LEU A 209 7.16 -11.03 -15.70
CA LEU A 209 6.28 -12.12 -16.13
C LEU A 209 6.74 -13.50 -15.65
N THR A 210 8.04 -13.70 -15.40
CA THR A 210 8.54 -14.95 -14.80
C THR A 210 7.89 -15.21 -13.43
N ARG A 211 7.57 -14.15 -12.67
CA ARG A 211 6.88 -14.28 -11.39
C ARG A 211 5.44 -14.79 -11.53
N LEU A 212 4.77 -14.45 -12.64
CA LEU A 212 3.45 -15.00 -12.96
C LEU A 212 3.55 -16.47 -13.39
N THR A 213 4.49 -16.81 -14.28
CA THR A 213 4.68 -18.19 -14.75
C THR A 213 5.03 -19.12 -13.61
N ASP A 214 5.82 -18.63 -12.64
CA ASP A 214 6.23 -19.37 -11.46
C ASP A 214 5.17 -19.37 -10.34
N ARG A 215 3.97 -18.84 -10.62
CA ARG A 215 2.83 -18.78 -9.70
C ARG A 215 3.16 -18.06 -8.38
N ARG A 216 3.94 -16.99 -8.45
CA ARG A 216 4.39 -16.21 -7.28
C ARG A 216 3.47 -15.04 -6.93
N VAL A 217 2.58 -14.63 -7.83
CA VAL A 217 1.64 -13.53 -7.59
C VAL A 217 0.50 -13.99 -6.68
N VAL A 218 0.13 -13.18 -5.69
CA VAL A 218 -0.91 -13.46 -4.68
C VAL A 218 -1.75 -12.21 -4.38
N GLU A 219 -2.90 -12.35 -3.72
CA GLU A 219 -3.67 -11.20 -3.19
C GLU A 219 -3.14 -10.75 -1.82
N GLY A 220 -2.06 -9.95 -1.82
CA GLY A 220 -1.37 -9.46 -0.64
C GLY A 220 -2.09 -8.34 0.15
N HIS A 221 -1.30 -7.49 0.80
CA HIS A 221 -1.72 -6.29 1.53
C HIS A 221 -1.95 -5.09 0.59
N GLY A 222 -1.08 -4.90 -0.41
CA GLY A 222 -1.20 -3.92 -1.50
C GLY A 222 -0.70 -2.49 -1.20
N ASP A 223 -0.41 -2.19 0.06
CA ASP A 223 0.08 -0.87 0.50
C ASP A 223 0.80 -0.93 1.87
N LEU A 224 1.69 -1.91 2.05
CA LEU A 224 2.35 -2.17 3.33
C LEU A 224 3.31 -1.04 3.71
N ARG A 225 3.16 -0.47 4.92
CA ARG A 225 3.99 0.61 5.45
C ARG A 225 4.36 0.38 6.92
N PRO A 226 5.39 1.06 7.47
CA PRO A 226 5.76 0.92 8.87
C PRO A 226 4.61 1.20 9.85
N GLU A 227 3.78 2.22 9.60
CA GLU A 227 2.63 2.53 10.47
C GLU A 227 1.51 1.47 10.45
N HIS A 228 1.60 0.48 9.56
CA HIS A 228 0.65 -0.64 9.48
C HIS A 228 1.11 -1.86 10.28
N VAL A 229 2.36 -1.86 10.75
CA VAL A 229 2.97 -3.01 11.43
C VAL A 229 3.03 -2.72 12.92
N TRP A 230 2.33 -3.51 13.72
CA TRP A 230 2.33 -3.39 15.18
C TRP A 230 3.16 -4.50 15.82
N LEU A 231 4.17 -4.09 16.61
CA LEU A 231 5.16 -4.94 17.25
C LEU A 231 4.65 -5.51 18.57
N GLY A 232 3.96 -6.64 18.53
CA GLY A 232 3.71 -7.39 19.75
C GLY A 232 3.80 -8.90 19.55
N PRO A 233 3.40 -9.67 20.58
CA PRO A 233 3.19 -11.10 20.46
C PRO A 233 1.69 -11.38 20.22
N PRO A 234 1.24 -11.69 18.98
CA PRO A 234 2.00 -11.76 17.72
C PRO A 234 2.15 -10.39 17.03
N VAL A 235 3.02 -10.32 16.01
CA VAL A 235 3.09 -9.17 15.10
C VAL A 235 1.77 -9.09 14.34
N LEU A 236 1.17 -7.90 14.35
CA LEU A 236 -0.10 -7.62 13.67
C LEU A 236 0.16 -6.66 12.52
N ILE A 237 -0.52 -6.88 11.40
CA ILE A 237 -0.44 -6.01 10.22
C ILE A 237 -1.87 -5.61 9.86
N ILE A 238 -2.10 -4.31 9.71
CA ILE A 238 -3.42 -3.71 9.55
C ILE A 238 -3.47 -2.78 8.33
N ASP A 239 -4.64 -2.28 7.96
CA ASP A 239 -4.86 -1.34 6.86
C ASP A 239 -4.47 -1.88 5.46
N CYS A 240 -4.77 -3.16 5.20
CA CYS A 240 -4.79 -3.75 3.86
C CYS A 240 -5.68 -2.90 2.93
N LEU A 241 -5.17 -2.59 1.74
CA LEU A 241 -5.83 -1.70 0.78
C LEU A 241 -7.12 -2.32 0.25
N GLU A 242 -8.29 -1.89 0.72
CA GLU A 242 -9.59 -2.46 0.36
C GLU A 242 -10.09 -2.01 -1.02
N ALA A 243 -9.75 -0.78 -1.40
CA ALA A 243 -10.32 -0.06 -2.54
C ALA A 243 -9.92 -0.61 -3.92
N ALA A 244 -8.76 -1.26 -4.05
CA ALA A 244 -8.20 -1.61 -5.35
C ALA A 244 -7.58 -3.01 -5.34
N ARG A 245 -8.35 -4.03 -5.73
CA ARG A 245 -7.86 -5.42 -5.79
C ARG A 245 -6.62 -5.56 -6.67
N GLY A 246 -6.58 -4.91 -7.83
CA GLY A 246 -5.42 -4.97 -8.73
C GLY A 246 -4.11 -4.52 -8.09
N LEU A 247 -4.15 -3.60 -7.12
CA LEU A 247 -2.97 -3.17 -6.35
C LEU A 247 -2.56 -4.19 -5.27
N ARG A 248 -3.45 -5.11 -4.89
CA ARG A 248 -3.14 -6.25 -4.01
C ARG A 248 -2.65 -7.47 -4.78
N LEU A 249 -2.84 -7.55 -6.09
CA LEU A 249 -2.31 -8.63 -6.92
C LEU A 249 -0.82 -8.37 -7.23
N LEU A 250 0.04 -8.95 -6.42
CA LEU A 250 1.48 -8.65 -6.44
C LEU A 250 2.33 -9.88 -6.14
N ASP A 251 3.60 -9.80 -6.55
CA ASP A 251 4.66 -10.65 -6.03
C ASP A 251 4.97 -10.24 -4.58
N PRO A 252 5.04 -11.17 -3.61
CA PRO A 252 5.47 -10.86 -2.24
C PRO A 252 6.69 -9.93 -2.13
N PHE A 253 7.69 -10.09 -3.02
CA PHE A 253 8.88 -9.24 -3.02
C PHE A 253 8.62 -7.77 -3.38
N GLU A 254 7.50 -7.44 -4.02
CA GLU A 254 7.04 -6.05 -4.17
C GLU A 254 6.67 -5.43 -2.82
N GLU A 255 6.09 -6.19 -1.89
CA GLU A 255 5.75 -5.70 -0.55
C GLU A 255 6.98 -5.57 0.34
N TYR A 256 7.92 -6.51 0.25
CA TYR A 256 9.21 -6.37 0.94
C TYR A 256 9.98 -5.17 0.40
N ALA A 257 10.00 -4.96 -0.92
CA ALA A 257 10.60 -3.77 -1.54
C ALA A 257 9.93 -2.47 -1.07
N THR A 258 8.60 -2.48 -0.96
CA THR A 258 7.83 -1.33 -0.46
C THR A 258 8.17 -1.02 0.99
N LEU A 259 8.09 -2.00 1.89
CA LEU A 259 8.38 -1.78 3.31
C LEU A 259 9.84 -1.39 3.56
N ALA A 260 10.78 -2.01 2.83
CA ALA A 260 12.20 -1.66 2.88
C ALA A 260 12.44 -0.20 2.45
N MET A 261 11.81 0.23 1.35
CA MET A 261 11.92 1.59 0.84
C MET A 261 11.33 2.62 1.83
N GLU A 262 10.17 2.33 2.42
CA GLU A 262 9.57 3.19 3.46
C GLU A 262 10.52 3.37 4.65
N CYS A 263 11.18 2.29 5.12
CA CYS A 263 12.18 2.37 6.19
C CYS A 263 13.43 3.15 5.76
N ALA A 264 13.93 2.93 4.54
CA ALA A 264 15.08 3.68 4.01
C ALA A 264 14.82 5.19 3.91
N THR A 265 13.57 5.62 3.65
CA THR A 265 13.23 7.06 3.60
C THR A 265 13.33 7.80 4.95
N ILE A 266 13.48 7.05 6.03
CA ILE A 266 13.75 7.55 7.38
C ILE A 266 15.11 7.05 7.91
N ASP A 267 16.03 6.73 7.01
CA ASP A 267 17.43 6.34 7.27
C ASP A 267 17.59 4.99 8.01
N GLU A 268 16.60 4.10 7.90
CA GLU A 268 16.56 2.77 8.55
C GLU A 268 16.81 1.62 7.54
N ASP A 269 17.79 1.78 6.63
CA ASP A 269 18.09 0.82 5.55
C ASP A 269 18.36 -0.61 6.02
N TRP A 270 18.84 -0.78 7.25
CA TRP A 270 19.15 -2.10 7.83
C TRP A 270 17.90 -2.98 7.94
N VAL A 271 16.72 -2.38 8.16
CA VAL A 271 15.44 -3.08 8.21
C VAL A 271 15.18 -3.81 6.90
N GLY A 272 15.33 -3.11 5.78
CA GLY A 272 15.13 -3.67 4.45
C GLY A 272 16.07 -4.85 4.16
N LYS A 273 17.37 -4.68 4.45
CA LYS A 273 18.39 -5.72 4.26
C LYS A 273 18.03 -7.00 5.04
N LEU A 274 17.63 -6.84 6.30
CA LEU A 274 17.25 -7.95 7.16
C LEU A 274 15.94 -8.60 6.68
N LEU A 275 14.91 -7.82 6.35
CA LEU A 275 13.65 -8.33 5.80
C LEU A 275 13.87 -9.20 4.55
N PHE A 276 14.63 -8.73 3.57
CA PHE A 276 14.93 -9.50 2.35
C PHE A 276 15.71 -10.78 2.65
N ARG A 277 16.72 -10.72 3.52
CA ARG A 277 17.49 -11.91 3.94
C ARG A 277 16.58 -12.97 4.56
N GLU A 278 15.72 -12.55 5.47
CA GLU A 278 14.81 -13.46 6.18
C GLU A 278 13.69 -14.01 5.27
N ALA A 279 13.19 -13.20 4.34
CA ALA A 279 12.16 -13.57 3.38
C ALA A 279 12.68 -14.58 2.34
N THR A 280 13.83 -14.29 1.73
CA THR A 280 14.45 -15.19 0.73
C THR A 280 14.76 -16.57 1.31
N LYS A 281 15.30 -16.61 2.54
CA LYS A 281 15.57 -17.85 3.25
C LYS A 281 14.32 -18.67 3.56
N ARG A 282 13.21 -18.03 3.97
CA ARG A 282 11.98 -18.74 4.38
C ARG A 282 11.10 -19.17 3.21
N MET A 283 11.16 -18.44 2.10
CA MET A 283 10.39 -18.77 0.90
C MET A 283 11.16 -19.67 -0.08
N ASP A 284 12.45 -19.92 0.19
CA ASP A 284 13.37 -20.58 -0.75
C ASP A 284 13.25 -19.97 -2.16
N ASP A 285 13.24 -18.64 -2.19
CA ASP A 285 13.00 -17.85 -3.39
C ASP A 285 13.87 -16.61 -3.31
N ARG A 286 14.70 -16.39 -4.33
CA ARG A 286 15.62 -15.26 -4.40
C ARG A 286 15.40 -14.54 -5.72
N PRO A 287 14.64 -13.43 -5.72
CA PRO A 287 14.37 -12.69 -6.94
C PRO A 287 15.67 -12.05 -7.46
N ASP A 288 15.69 -11.77 -8.77
CA ASP A 288 16.72 -10.95 -9.39
C ASP A 288 16.82 -9.60 -8.67
N ALA A 289 18.04 -9.09 -8.48
CA ALA A 289 18.27 -7.79 -7.91
C ALA A 289 17.61 -6.67 -8.74
N ARG A 290 17.57 -6.81 -10.07
CA ARG A 290 16.85 -5.91 -10.99
C ARG A 290 15.35 -5.92 -10.72
N LEU A 291 14.74 -7.07 -10.40
CA LEU A 291 13.31 -7.14 -10.10
C LEU A 291 13.00 -6.36 -8.81
N SER A 292 13.81 -6.57 -7.77
CA SER A 292 13.67 -5.84 -6.51
C SER A 292 13.89 -4.33 -6.73
N ALA A 293 14.88 -3.95 -7.53
CA ALA A 293 15.14 -2.56 -7.91
C ALA A 293 13.98 -1.94 -8.69
N PHE A 294 13.37 -2.68 -9.63
CA PHE A 294 12.19 -2.23 -10.36
C PHE A 294 11.02 -1.96 -9.41
N TYR A 295 10.72 -2.89 -8.49
CA TYR A 295 9.67 -2.69 -7.49
C TYR A 295 9.92 -1.47 -6.60
N THR A 296 11.16 -1.32 -6.09
CA THR A 296 11.54 -0.16 -5.28
C THR A 296 11.41 1.15 -6.07
N ALA A 297 11.99 1.23 -7.27
CA ALA A 297 11.97 2.45 -8.09
C ALA A 297 10.55 2.84 -8.51
N HIS A 298 9.74 1.86 -8.92
CA HIS A 298 8.33 2.09 -9.27
C HIS A 298 7.54 2.62 -8.08
N ARG A 299 7.63 1.94 -6.92
CA ARG A 299 6.88 2.32 -5.73
C ARG A 299 7.32 3.66 -5.16
N ALA A 300 8.63 3.92 -5.14
CA ALA A 300 9.18 5.19 -4.68
C ALA A 300 8.75 6.36 -5.59
N THR A 301 8.77 6.16 -6.92
CA THR A 301 8.23 7.14 -7.88
C THR A 301 6.75 7.43 -7.63
N LEU A 302 5.96 6.37 -7.42
CA LEU A 302 4.54 6.50 -7.07
C LEU A 302 4.33 7.28 -5.77
N ARG A 303 5.11 7.01 -4.72
CA ARG A 303 5.05 7.73 -3.43
C ARG A 303 5.45 9.19 -3.55
N ALA A 304 6.50 9.49 -4.31
CA ALA A 304 6.90 10.86 -4.60
C ALA A 304 5.76 11.64 -5.27
N ARG A 305 5.11 11.03 -6.26
CA ARG A 305 3.94 11.62 -6.91
C ARG A 305 2.80 11.86 -5.93
N GLN A 306 2.45 10.86 -5.12
CA GLN A 306 1.37 10.97 -4.13
C GLN A 306 1.65 12.10 -3.12
N ALA A 307 2.90 12.22 -2.65
CA ALA A 307 3.32 13.30 -1.77
C ALA A 307 3.09 14.67 -2.42
N LEU A 308 3.57 14.90 -3.66
CA LEU A 308 3.35 16.17 -4.35
C LEU A 308 1.89 16.42 -4.74
N ALA A 309 1.11 15.36 -4.97
CA ALA A 309 -0.32 15.47 -5.27
C ALA A 309 -1.12 16.04 -4.09
N HIS A 310 -0.66 15.88 -2.84
CA HIS A 310 -1.29 16.55 -1.70
C HIS A 310 -1.27 18.08 -1.82
N LEU A 311 -0.29 18.66 -2.52
CA LEU A 311 -0.18 20.11 -2.73
C LEU A 311 -1.17 20.64 -3.79
N LEU A 312 -1.92 19.75 -4.45
CA LEU A 312 -2.99 20.10 -5.38
C LEU A 312 -4.34 20.24 -4.68
N ASP A 313 -4.45 19.80 -3.43
CA ASP A 313 -5.64 20.06 -2.62
C ASP A 313 -5.77 21.59 -2.41
N PRO A 314 -6.97 22.19 -2.54
CA PRO A 314 -7.17 23.61 -2.24
C PRO A 314 -6.71 24.00 -0.84
N THR A 315 -6.79 23.08 0.12
CA THR A 315 -6.38 23.27 1.51
C THR A 315 -5.47 22.12 1.94
N PRO A 316 -4.22 22.08 1.47
CA PRO A 316 -3.32 20.96 1.72
C PRO A 316 -2.99 20.88 3.21
N ARG A 317 -3.20 19.71 3.82
CA ARG A 317 -2.83 19.48 5.22
C ARG A 317 -1.30 19.44 5.33
N THR A 318 -0.71 20.14 6.30
CA THR A 318 0.76 20.16 6.53
C THR A 318 1.60 20.36 5.25
N PRO A 319 1.38 21.46 4.49
CA PRO A 319 1.97 21.62 3.15
C PRO A 319 3.49 21.58 3.14
N ALA A 320 4.13 22.07 4.21
CA ALA A 320 5.59 22.06 4.36
C ALA A 320 6.21 20.64 4.36
N LYS A 321 5.43 19.59 4.67
CA LYS A 321 5.91 18.20 4.71
C LYS A 321 6.10 17.60 3.32
N TRP A 322 5.27 17.98 2.35
CA TRP A 322 5.08 17.16 1.15
C TRP A 322 6.23 17.20 0.16
N ARG A 323 6.81 18.37 -0.11
CA ARG A 323 7.98 18.46 -1.02
C ARG A 323 9.22 17.75 -0.45
N PRO A 324 9.63 17.97 0.82
CA PRO A 324 10.74 17.24 1.40
C PRO A 324 10.55 15.72 1.36
N LEU A 325 9.33 15.25 1.68
CA LEU A 325 9.00 13.83 1.62
C LEU A 325 9.09 13.28 0.19
N ALA A 326 8.55 14.00 -0.80
CA ALA A 326 8.67 13.61 -2.20
C ALA A 326 10.12 13.47 -2.66
N ARG A 327 11.00 14.38 -2.23
CA ARG A 327 12.43 14.33 -2.57
C ARG A 327 13.11 13.10 -2.00
N ARG A 328 12.80 12.69 -0.77
CA ARG A 328 13.33 11.46 -0.16
C ARG A 328 12.92 10.23 -0.97
N TYR A 329 11.65 10.14 -1.37
CA TYR A 329 11.20 9.07 -2.25
C TYR A 329 11.91 9.08 -3.61
N LEU A 330 12.12 10.26 -4.22
CA LEU A 330 12.85 10.34 -5.49
C LEU A 330 14.31 9.89 -5.34
N VAL A 331 14.96 10.16 -4.20
CA VAL A 331 16.33 9.66 -3.92
C VAL A 331 16.35 8.13 -3.87
N GLU A 332 15.41 7.49 -3.18
CA GLU A 332 15.31 6.03 -3.16
C GLU A 332 14.97 5.45 -4.54
N ALA A 333 14.13 6.15 -5.32
CA ALA A 333 13.83 5.77 -6.69
C ALA A 333 15.07 5.79 -7.58
N GLU A 334 15.87 6.86 -7.50
CA GLU A 334 17.12 7.02 -8.27
C GLU A 334 18.19 6.02 -7.84
N ARG A 335 18.32 5.72 -6.54
CA ARG A 335 19.23 4.69 -6.03
C ARG A 335 18.90 3.31 -6.59
N ALA A 336 17.61 2.95 -6.62
CA ALA A 336 17.16 1.69 -7.22
C ALA A 336 17.30 1.70 -8.76
N ALA A 337 17.00 2.82 -9.42
CA ALA A 337 17.16 3.01 -10.86
C ALA A 337 18.61 2.74 -11.34
N ALA A 338 19.62 3.14 -10.56
CA ALA A 338 21.02 2.88 -10.90
C ALA A 338 21.34 1.38 -11.07
N ILE A 339 20.64 0.49 -10.35
CA ILE A 339 20.78 -0.97 -10.50
C ILE A 339 20.20 -1.41 -11.86
N LEU A 340 19.08 -0.81 -12.30
CA LEU A 340 18.45 -1.10 -13.58
C LEU A 340 19.31 -0.63 -14.76
N GLU A 341 20.04 0.46 -14.62
CA GLU A 341 20.90 1.01 -15.69
C GLU A 341 22.20 0.20 -15.85
N THR A 342 22.83 -0.17 -14.74
CA THR A 342 24.14 -0.85 -14.74
C THR A 342 24.11 -2.28 -15.32
N THR A 343 22.97 -2.96 -15.23
CA THR A 343 22.82 -4.34 -15.73
C THR A 343 22.01 -4.45 -17.03
N GLY A 344 21.52 -3.33 -17.58
CA GLY A 344 20.73 -3.27 -18.82
C GLY A 344 21.53 -2.99 -20.10
N ALA A 345 22.84 -2.76 -20.00
CA ALA A 345 23.69 -2.69 -21.19
C ALA A 345 23.73 -4.07 -21.86
N PRO A 346 23.48 -4.20 -23.19
CA PRO A 346 23.71 -5.45 -23.88
C PRO A 346 25.16 -5.84 -23.61
N ARG A 347 25.39 -7.05 -23.06
CA ARG A 347 26.71 -7.65 -23.13
C ARG A 347 27.05 -7.73 -24.61
N ALA A 348 27.86 -6.80 -25.10
CA ALA A 348 28.48 -6.91 -26.41
C ALA A 348 29.11 -8.31 -26.43
N ASN A 349 28.66 -9.13 -27.37
CA ASN A 349 29.27 -10.42 -27.66
C ASN A 349 30.78 -10.19 -27.72
N ARG A 350 31.50 -10.64 -26.70
CA ARG A 350 32.91 -10.92 -26.87
C ARG A 350 32.93 -12.12 -27.80
N HIS A 351 33.03 -11.82 -29.09
CA HIS A 351 33.67 -12.71 -30.03
C HIS A 351 35.05 -13.04 -29.43
N ASP A 352 35.13 -14.17 -28.74
CA ASP A 352 36.39 -14.88 -28.64
C ASP A 352 36.68 -15.38 -30.05
N GLY A 353 37.38 -14.53 -30.79
CA GLY A 353 38.10 -14.90 -32.00
C GLY A 353 39.19 -15.89 -31.61
N ALA A 354 38.83 -17.16 -31.53
CA ALA A 354 39.78 -18.25 -31.64
C ALA A 354 40.28 -18.26 -33.08
N ALA A 355 41.36 -17.51 -33.33
CA ALA A 355 42.15 -17.61 -34.53
C ALA A 355 42.58 -19.07 -34.73
N GLY A 356 42.17 -19.65 -35.85
CA GLY A 356 42.49 -21.00 -36.23
C GLY A 356 44.00 -21.21 -36.40
N SER A 357 44.46 -22.38 -35.96
CA SER A 357 45.73 -22.96 -36.39
C SER A 357 45.41 -24.24 -37.18
N PRO A 358 45.77 -24.34 -38.47
CA PRO A 358 45.48 -25.54 -39.26
C PRO A 358 46.62 -26.56 -39.12
N ARG A 359 46.36 -27.69 -38.45
CA ARG A 359 47.24 -28.87 -38.56
C ARG A 359 46.54 -30.02 -39.30
N ARG A 360 46.92 -30.10 -40.57
CA ARG A 360 47.12 -31.28 -41.43
C ARG A 360 46.30 -32.55 -41.15
N LYS A 361 45.45 -32.87 -42.13
CA LYS A 361 44.95 -34.21 -42.44
C LYS A 361 46.12 -35.19 -42.66
N ALA A 362 46.12 -36.30 -41.95
CA ALA A 362 46.82 -37.52 -42.34
C ALA A 362 45.81 -38.41 -43.08
N GLY A 363 46.18 -38.83 -44.29
CA GLY A 363 45.46 -39.85 -45.07
C GLY A 363 45.77 -41.27 -44.59
N PRO A 364 45.06 -42.28 -45.12
CA PRO A 364 44.92 -43.59 -44.49
C PRO A 364 46.04 -44.57 -44.87
N ARG A 365 46.37 -45.45 -43.93
CA ARG A 365 46.82 -46.83 -44.17
C ARG A 365 46.27 -47.73 -43.08
#